data_AF-A0A0N0SMV7-F1
#
_entry.id   AF-A0A0N0SMV7-F1
#
_cell.length_a   1.000
_cell.length_b   1.000
_cell.length_c   1.000
_cell.angle_alpha   90.00
_cell.angle_beta   90.00
_cell.angle_gamma   90.00
#
_symmetry.space_group_name_H-M   'P 1'
#
loop_
_entity.id
_entity.type
_entity.pdbx_description
1 polymer ?
#
loop_
_entity_poly.entity_id
_entity_poly.type
_entity_poly.pdbx_seq_one_letter_code
_entity_poly.pdbx_strand_id
1 'polypeptide(L)'
;MLIAQRPSLTEEVVDEFRSRFVIEPLEPGFGYTLGNSLRRTLLSSIPGAAVTSIRIDGVLHEFTTVPGVKEDITDLILNIKQLVVSSEHDEPVVMYLRKQGPGLV
;
A
#
# COMPACT_ATOMS: atom_id res chain seq x y z
N MET A 1 32.71 23.75 -18.97
CA MET A 1 31.83 23.30 -17.88
C MET A 1 32.67 22.45 -16.94
N LEU A 2 32.65 22.75 -15.63
CA LEU A 2 33.29 21.92 -14.62
C LEU A 2 32.61 20.55 -14.60
N ILE A 3 33.38 19.47 -14.50
CA ILE A 3 32.85 18.11 -14.36
C ILE A 3 32.19 18.06 -12.97
N ALA A 4 30.87 18.07 -12.93
CA ALA A 4 30.14 17.81 -11.69
C ALA A 4 30.54 16.42 -11.17
N GLN A 5 30.84 16.33 -9.87
CA GLN A 5 31.15 15.06 -9.23
C GLN A 5 29.97 14.10 -9.46
N ARG A 6 30.26 12.87 -9.91
CA ARG A 6 29.24 11.87 -10.18
C ARG A 6 28.46 11.58 -8.88
N PRO A 7 27.12 11.71 -8.86
CA PRO A 7 26.32 11.33 -7.72
C PRO A 7 26.44 9.83 -7.46
N SER A 8 26.47 9.46 -6.19
CA SER A 8 26.41 8.10 -5.68
C SER A 8 25.06 7.86 -4.98
N LEU A 9 24.59 6.62 -5.02
CA LEU A 9 23.39 6.17 -4.31
C LEU A 9 23.83 5.17 -3.24
N THR A 10 23.48 5.44 -1.99
CA THR A 10 23.71 4.52 -0.86
C THR A 10 22.38 4.13 -0.24
N GLU A 11 22.24 2.86 0.11
CA GLU A 11 21.08 2.32 0.83
C GLU A 11 21.45 2.01 2.29
N GLU A 12 20.61 2.46 3.20
CA GLU A 12 20.59 2.08 4.61
C GLU A 12 19.30 1.29 4.87
N VAL A 13 19.42 -0.03 5.06
CA VAL A 13 18.28 -0.90 5.39
C VAL A 13 17.90 -0.68 6.86
N VAL A 14 16.65 -0.29 7.12
CA VAL A 14 16.13 -0.01 8.47
C VAL A 14 15.38 -1.22 9.03
N ASP A 15 14.53 -1.83 8.19
CA ASP A 15 13.82 -3.09 8.45
C ASP A 15 13.55 -3.82 7.12
N GLU A 16 12.88 -4.97 7.16
CA GLU A 16 12.59 -5.79 5.97
C GLU A 16 11.80 -5.06 4.86
N PHE A 17 10.95 -4.10 5.23
CA PHE A 17 10.06 -3.38 4.31
C PHE A 17 10.33 -1.86 4.29
N ARG A 18 11.46 -1.42 4.86
CA ARG A 18 11.84 0.00 4.97
C ARG A 18 13.33 0.18 4.78
N SER A 19 13.67 0.92 3.73
CA SER A 19 15.03 1.40 3.45
C SER A 19 15.09 2.92 3.35
N ARG A 20 16.27 3.48 3.61
CA ARG A 20 16.60 4.89 3.38
C ARG A 20 17.66 5.00 2.30
N PHE A 21 17.37 5.80 1.28
CA PHE A 21 18.26 6.04 0.15
C PHE A 21 18.85 7.44 0.23
N VAL A 22 20.17 7.54 0.11
CA VAL A 22 20.91 8.82 0.08
C VAL A 22 21.58 8.98 -1.28
N ILE A 23 21.30 10.09 -1.96
CA ILE A 23 21.91 10.44 -3.25
C ILE A 23 22.78 11.69 -3.06
N GLU A 24 24.08 11.55 -3.23
CA GLU A 24 25.04 12.65 -3.06
C GLU A 24 26.35 12.47 -3.85
N PRO A 25 27.05 13.57 -4.19
CA PRO A 25 26.59 14.95 -4.09
C PRO A 25 25.66 15.32 -5.26
N LEU A 26 24.76 16.27 -5.02
CA LEU A 26 23.92 16.87 -6.05
C LEU A 26 24.25 18.37 -6.17
N GLU A 27 24.09 18.92 -7.37
CA GLU A 27 24.18 20.35 -7.56
C GLU A 27 23.08 21.08 -6.74
N PRO A 28 23.35 22.30 -6.26
CA PRO A 28 22.36 23.08 -5.52
C PRO A 28 21.02 23.16 -6.27
N GLY A 29 19.93 22.79 -5.59
CA GLY A 29 18.58 22.78 -6.15
C GLY A 29 18.13 21.44 -6.76
N PHE A 30 19.05 20.59 -7.25
CA PHE A 30 18.67 19.29 -7.85
C PHE A 30 18.01 18.34 -6.84
N GLY A 31 18.36 18.44 -5.56
CA GLY A 31 17.71 17.65 -4.50
C GLY A 31 16.19 17.84 -4.46
N TYR A 32 15.68 19.06 -4.66
CA TYR A 32 14.24 19.32 -4.68
C TYR A 32 13.58 18.78 -5.95
N THR A 33 14.21 18.99 -7.10
CA THR A 33 13.72 18.54 -8.41
C THR A 33 13.59 17.01 -8.45
N LEU A 34 14.63 16.29 -8.02
CA LEU A 34 14.63 14.84 -7.98
C LEU A 34 13.75 14.32 -6.84
N GLY A 35 13.84 14.89 -5.64
CA GLY A 35 13.13 14.40 -4.46
C GLY A 35 11.61 14.41 -4.62
N ASN A 36 11.03 15.50 -5.11
CA ASN A 36 9.58 15.57 -5.35
C ASN A 36 9.14 14.62 -6.46
N SER A 37 9.93 14.52 -7.53
CA SER A 37 9.63 13.62 -8.66
C SER A 37 9.67 12.15 -8.20
N LEU A 38 10.75 11.73 -7.53
CA LEU A 38 10.90 10.38 -7.01
C LEU A 38 9.80 10.02 -6.02
N ARG A 39 9.46 10.91 -5.08
CA ARG A 39 8.35 10.68 -4.14
C ARG A 39 7.03 10.40 -4.86
N ARG A 40 6.71 11.19 -5.89
CA ARG A 40 5.47 11.00 -6.66
C ARG A 40 5.50 9.69 -7.44
N THR A 41 6.60 9.41 -8.14
CA THR A 41 6.75 8.18 -8.92
C THR A 41 6.59 6.95 -8.03
N LEU A 42 7.25 6.91 -6.87
CA LEU A 42 7.17 5.78 -5.93
C LEU A 42 5.76 5.59 -5.36
N LEU A 43 5.03 6.66 -5.05
CA LEU A 43 3.71 6.57 -4.43
C LEU A 43 2.57 6.29 -5.43
N SER A 44 2.72 6.64 -6.71
CA SER A 44 1.60 6.62 -7.64
C SER A 44 1.83 5.90 -8.96
N SER A 45 3.06 5.48 -9.27
CA SER A 45 3.40 4.93 -10.59
C SER A 45 3.84 3.46 -10.54
N ILE A 46 3.89 2.87 -9.35
CA ILE A 46 4.18 1.44 -9.19
C ILE A 46 2.84 0.68 -9.30
N PRO A 47 2.67 -0.21 -10.29
CA PRO A 47 1.48 -1.05 -10.39
C PRO A 47 1.33 -1.95 -9.16
N GLY A 48 0.10 -2.14 -8.72
CA GLY A 48 -0.24 -3.00 -7.59
C GLY A 48 -1.71 -3.39 -7.61
N ALA A 49 -2.10 -4.31 -6.74
CA ALA A 49 -3.48 -4.74 -6.57
C ALA A 49 -3.99 -4.37 -5.17
N ALA A 50 -5.28 -4.06 -5.08
CA ALA A 50 -5.95 -3.76 -3.82
C ALA A 50 -7.44 -4.11 -3.93
N VAL A 51 -8.10 -4.28 -2.78
CA VAL A 51 -9.54 -4.52 -2.73
C VAL A 51 -10.30 -3.25 -3.09
N THR A 52 -11.12 -3.31 -4.13
CA THR A 52 -11.90 -2.17 -4.62
C THR A 52 -13.28 -2.07 -4.01
N SER A 53 -13.92 -3.22 -3.74
CA SER A 53 -15.25 -3.31 -3.14
C SER A 53 -15.40 -4.60 -2.34
N ILE A 54 -16.30 -4.59 -1.37
CA ILE A 54 -16.68 -5.77 -0.59
C ILE A 54 -18.20 -5.89 -0.55
N ARG A 55 -18.68 -7.12 -0.46
CA ARG A 55 -20.09 -7.43 -0.19
C ARG A 55 -20.15 -8.40 0.98
N ILE A 56 -20.90 -8.03 2.02
CA ILE A 56 -21.12 -8.84 3.20
C ILE A 56 -22.58 -9.29 3.19
N ASP A 57 -22.81 -10.60 3.27
CA ASP A 57 -24.16 -11.14 3.25
C ASP A 57 -24.93 -10.71 4.50
N GLY A 58 -26.17 -10.25 4.30
CA GLY A 58 -27.03 -9.77 5.40
C GLY A 58 -26.78 -8.33 5.85
N VAL A 59 -25.79 -7.64 5.26
CA VAL A 59 -25.48 -6.23 5.52
C VAL A 59 -26.00 -5.36 4.39
N LEU A 60 -26.80 -4.35 4.73
CA LEU A 60 -27.32 -3.38 3.76
C LEU A 60 -26.49 -2.10 3.65
N HIS A 61 -25.83 -1.69 4.74
CA HIS A 61 -25.01 -0.49 4.79
C HIS A 61 -23.88 -0.62 5.83
N GLU A 62 -22.82 0.19 5.69
CA GLU A 62 -21.60 0.11 6.49
C GLU A 62 -21.78 0.45 7.98
N PHE A 63 -22.88 1.12 8.36
CA PHE A 63 -23.16 1.51 9.75
C PHE A 63 -23.94 0.46 10.55
N THR A 64 -23.91 -0.81 10.13
CA THR A 64 -24.55 -1.92 10.87
C THR A 64 -23.51 -2.78 11.58
N THR A 65 -23.97 -3.66 12.47
CA THR A 65 -23.16 -4.72 13.06
C THR A 65 -23.45 -6.04 12.39
N VAL A 66 -22.46 -6.93 12.33
CA VAL A 66 -22.64 -8.29 11.79
C VAL A 66 -22.94 -9.24 12.96
N PRO A 67 -24.11 -9.92 12.98
CA PRO A 67 -24.42 -10.87 14.04
C PRO A 67 -23.36 -11.97 14.14
N GLY A 68 -22.83 -12.18 15.34
CA GLY A 68 -21.81 -13.21 15.60
C GLY A 68 -20.36 -12.79 15.36
N VAL A 69 -20.12 -11.53 14.97
CA VAL A 69 -18.79 -10.92 14.86
C VAL A 69 -18.63 -9.87 15.94
N LYS A 70 -17.43 -9.71 16.50
CA LYS A 70 -17.16 -8.76 17.59
C LYS A 70 -16.89 -7.36 17.03
N GLU A 71 -16.16 -7.29 15.93
CA GLU A 71 -15.82 -6.08 15.20
C GLU A 71 -17.05 -5.47 14.51
N ASP A 72 -17.08 -4.15 14.40
CA ASP A 72 -18.04 -3.47 13.54
C ASP A 72 -17.62 -3.55 12.06
N ILE A 73 -18.53 -3.13 11.17
CA ILE A 73 -18.25 -3.20 9.73
C ILE A 73 -17.18 -2.19 9.30
N THR A 74 -17.08 -1.05 9.96
CA THR A 74 -16.06 -0.05 9.66
C THR A 74 -14.66 -0.56 9.98
N ASP A 75 -14.48 -1.24 11.11
CA ASP A 75 -13.26 -1.94 11.51
C ASP A 75 -12.90 -3.03 10.50
N LEU A 76 -13.89 -3.82 10.08
CA LEU A 76 -13.70 -4.84 9.06
C LEU A 76 -13.24 -4.23 7.72
N ILE A 77 -13.84 -3.11 7.29
CA ILE A 77 -13.42 -2.38 6.09
C ILE A 77 -11.98 -1.88 6.23
N LEU A 78 -11.59 -1.35 7.40
CA LEU A 78 -10.24 -0.87 7.64
C LEU A 78 -9.22 -2.02 7.59
N ASN A 79 -9.54 -3.15 8.20
CA ASN A 79 -8.69 -4.35 8.15
C ASN A 79 -8.55 -4.87 6.71
N ILE A 80 -9.63 -4.88 5.92
CA ILE A 80 -9.59 -5.29 4.51
C ILE A 80 -8.76 -4.32 3.67
N LYS A 81 -8.82 -3.01 3.94
CA LYS A 81 -7.98 -2.01 3.24
C LYS A 81 -6.48 -2.18 3.51
N GLN A 82 -6.11 -2.79 4.63
CA GLN A 82 -4.71 -3.10 4.97
C GLN A 82 -4.21 -4.40 4.31
N LEU A 83 -5.09 -5.18 3.67
CA LEU A 83 -4.72 -6.44 3.04
C LEU A 83 -3.77 -6.17 1.86
N VAL A 84 -2.57 -6.75 1.93
CA VAL A 84 -1.58 -6.72 0.85
C VAL A 84 -1.82 -7.91 -0.08
N VAL A 85 -2.21 -7.64 -1.32
CA VAL A 85 -2.44 -8.65 -2.36
C VAL A 85 -1.70 -8.29 -3.64
N SER A 86 -1.39 -9.30 -4.45
CA SER A 86 -0.94 -9.15 -5.83
C SER A 86 -1.91 -9.87 -6.77
N SER A 87 -2.03 -9.38 -7.99
CA SER A 87 -2.81 -9.99 -9.06
C SER A 87 -1.96 -9.99 -10.33
N GLU A 88 -1.98 -11.10 -11.06
CA GLU A 88 -1.41 -11.20 -12.41
C GLU A 88 -2.43 -10.88 -13.51
N HIS A 89 -3.69 -10.64 -13.11
CA HIS A 89 -4.78 -10.26 -14.00
C HIS A 89 -5.07 -8.76 -13.89
N ASP A 90 -5.22 -8.10 -15.03
CA ASP A 90 -5.61 -6.69 -15.13
C ASP A 90 -7.13 -6.48 -14.98
N GLU A 91 -7.92 -7.56 -15.09
CA GLU A 91 -9.38 -7.53 -14.92
C GLU A 91 -9.79 -7.74 -13.44
N PRO A 92 -10.93 -7.18 -13.00
CA PRO A 92 -11.42 -7.39 -11.63
C PRO A 92 -11.65 -8.87 -11.30
N VAL A 93 -10.95 -9.37 -10.28
CA VAL A 93 -11.10 -10.74 -9.77
C VAL A 93 -11.96 -10.73 -8.49
N VAL A 94 -12.95 -11.62 -8.43
CA VAL A 94 -13.82 -11.78 -7.26
C VAL A 94 -13.29 -12.91 -6.37
N MET A 95 -13.12 -12.62 -5.08
CA MET A 95 -12.72 -13.59 -4.05
C MET A 95 -13.83 -13.77 -3.01
N TYR A 96 -13.84 -14.91 -2.34
CA TYR A 96 -14.81 -15.25 -1.30
C TYR A 96 -14.10 -15.66 0.00
N LEU A 97 -14.51 -15.08 1.13
CA LEU A 97 -14.08 -15.47 2.47
C LEU A 97 -15.28 -16.03 3.23
N ARG A 98 -15.15 -17.25 3.77
CA ARG A 98 -16.21 -17.91 4.56
C ARG A 98 -15.60 -18.63 5.75
N LYS A 99 -16.18 -18.43 6.92
CA LYS A 99 -15.85 -19.16 8.14
C LYS A 99 -17.12 -19.52 8.91
N GLN A 100 -17.15 -20.71 9.49
CA GLN A 100 -18.19 -21.16 10.41
C GLN A 100 -17.58 -21.63 11.73
N GLY A 101 -18.35 -21.53 12.81
CA GLY A 101 -17.91 -21.87 14.16
C GLY A 101 -17.07 -20.77 14.82
N PRO A 102 -16.85 -20.88 16.15
CA PRO A 102 -16.16 -19.85 16.92
C PRO A 102 -14.65 -19.78 16.59
N GLY A 103 -14.08 -18.57 16.66
CA GLY A 103 -12.65 -18.29 16.59
C GLY A 103 -12.30 -17.14 15.64
N LEU A 104 -11.01 -16.80 15.54
CA LEU A 104 -10.50 -15.73 14.65
C LEU A 104 -10.51 -16.13 13.18
N VAL A 105 -11.06 -15.27 12.31
CA VAL A 105 -11.00 -15.44 10.84
C VAL A 105 -9.61 -15.11 10.35
#